data_AF-A0A246ANT0-F1
#
_entry.id   AF-A0A246ANT0-F1
#
_cell.length_a   1.000
_cell.length_b   1.000
_cell.length_c   1.000
_cell.angle_alpha   90.00
_cell.angle_beta   90.00
_cell.angle_gamma   90.00
#
_symmetry.space_group_name_H-M   'P 1'
#
loop_
_entity.id
_entity.type
_entity.pdbx_description
1 polymer ?
#
loop_
_entity_poly.entity_id
_entity_poly.type
_entity_poly.pdbx_seq_one_letter_code
_entity_poly.pdbx_strand_id
1 'polypeptide(L)'
;MKNDLLISRNILFPVAVFGLIFTVCTINIDLTSFGLPLEAGKILTYTALLCNFITVIVLIIDVFKNNLSTKYLWSLGFLFSGCIGGVYYLLKRDSFLSKA
;
A
#
# COMPACT_ATOMS: atom_id res chain seq x y z
N MET A 1 -3.52 28.95 -4.75
CA MET A 1 -2.72 28.83 -3.50
C MET A 1 -2.23 27.40 -3.39
N LYS A 2 -0.93 27.21 -3.13
CA LYS A 2 -0.38 25.88 -2.84
C LYS A 2 -0.73 25.56 -1.39
N ASN A 3 -1.40 24.45 -1.18
CA ASN A 3 -1.75 23.96 0.14
C ASN A 3 -0.68 22.99 0.61
N ASP A 4 -0.32 23.08 1.89
CA ASP A 4 0.58 22.11 2.49
C ASP A 4 -0.06 20.71 2.51
N LEU A 5 0.80 19.71 2.39
CA LEU A 5 0.44 18.31 2.55
C LEU A 5 -0.21 18.10 3.91
N LEU A 6 -1.25 17.29 3.97
CA LEU A 6 -1.92 16.92 5.23
C LEU A 6 -0.96 16.27 6.23
N ILE A 7 0.00 15.50 5.71
CA ILE A 7 1.09 14.89 6.47
C ILE A 7 2.40 15.34 5.82
N SER A 8 3.35 15.78 6.63
CA SER A 8 4.65 16.23 6.11
C SER A 8 5.28 15.14 5.23
N ARG A 9 5.94 15.56 4.14
CA ARG A 9 6.61 14.65 3.20
C ARG A 9 7.60 13.72 3.91
N ASN A 10 8.28 14.22 4.94
CA ASN A 10 9.28 13.48 5.72
C ASN A 10 8.67 12.32 6.51
N ILE A 11 7.36 12.34 6.78
CA ILE A 11 6.65 11.24 7.44
C ILE A 11 5.94 10.38 6.39
N LEU A 12 5.25 11.02 5.44
CA LEU A 12 4.45 10.31 4.44
C LEU A 12 5.31 9.41 3.55
N PHE A 13 6.51 9.84 3.18
CA PHE A 13 7.38 9.06 2.30
C PHE A 13 7.90 7.77 2.96
N PRO A 14 8.47 7.79 4.19
CA PRO A 14 8.78 6.56 4.90
C PRO A 14 7.58 5.65 5.11
N VAL A 15 6.40 6.19 5.43
CA VAL A 15 5.17 5.41 5.60
C VAL A 15 4.77 4.71 4.30
N ALA A 16 4.89 5.40 3.16
CA ALA A 16 4.63 4.84 1.83
C ALA A 16 5.62 3.71 1.49
N VAL A 17 6.91 3.93 1.71
CA VAL A 17 7.96 2.94 1.45
C VAL A 17 7.80 1.72 2.34
N PHE A 18 7.53 1.93 3.63
CA PHE A 18 7.27 0.86 4.59
C PHE A 18 6.05 0.04 4.17
N GLY A 19 4.91 0.69 3.91
CA GLY A 19 3.68 0.03 3.47
C GLY A 19 3.89 -0.81 2.21
N LEU A 20 4.64 -0.28 1.23
CA LEU A 20 4.93 -0.98 -0.02
C LEU A 20 5.81 -2.22 0.19
N ILE A 21 6.96 -2.07 0.85
CA ILE A 21 7.90 -3.17 1.07
C ILE A 21 7.24 -4.28 1.88
N PHE A 22 6.64 -3.93 3.02
CA PHE A 22 6.08 -4.94 3.91
C PHE A 22 4.85 -5.62 3.34
N THR A 23 4.03 -4.93 2.53
CA THR A 23 2.92 -5.58 1.82
C THR A 23 3.43 -6.59 0.79
N VAL A 24 4.46 -6.24 0.02
CA VAL A 24 5.07 -7.20 -0.92
C VAL A 24 5.67 -8.39 -0.17
N CYS A 25 6.38 -8.16 0.93
CA CYS A 25 6.95 -9.22 1.75
C CYS A 25 5.88 -10.12 2.35
N THR A 26 4.84 -9.60 3.00
CA THR A 26 3.82 -10.41 3.68
C THR A 26 2.97 -11.22 2.72
N ILE A 27 2.75 -10.73 1.49
CA ILE A 27 2.02 -11.47 0.45
C ILE A 27 2.87 -12.61 -0.14
N ASN A 28 4.19 -12.41 -0.26
CA ASN A 28 5.06 -13.36 -0.96
C ASN A 28 5.77 -14.36 -0.04
N ILE A 29 6.05 -13.95 1.19
CA ILE A 29 6.95 -14.64 2.10
C ILE A 29 6.16 -15.09 3.32
N ASP A 30 6.24 -16.38 3.61
CA ASP A 30 5.74 -16.90 4.88
C ASP A 30 6.72 -16.51 6.00
N LEU A 31 6.37 -15.50 6.78
CA LEU A 31 7.21 -15.01 7.87
C LEU A 31 7.42 -16.07 8.96
N THR A 32 6.52 -17.05 9.10
CA THR A 32 6.70 -18.14 10.07
C THR A 32 7.88 -19.04 9.73
N SER A 33 8.24 -19.14 8.44
CA SER A 33 9.44 -19.87 7.99
C SER A 33 10.76 -19.24 8.47
N PHE A 34 10.73 -17.97 8.89
CA PHE A 34 11.88 -17.25 9.46
C PHE A 34 11.88 -17.26 11.00
N GLY A 35 11.01 -18.05 11.64
CA GLY A 35 10.90 -18.13 13.09
C GLY A 35 10.10 -16.98 13.73
N LEU A 36 9.42 -16.16 12.93
CA LEU A 36 8.50 -15.14 13.45
C LEU A 36 7.19 -15.80 13.90
N PRO A 37 6.65 -15.45 15.09
CA PRO A 37 5.34 -15.90 15.50
C PRO A 37 4.26 -15.47 14.51
N LEU A 38 3.26 -16.32 14.28
CA LEU A 38 2.12 -16.02 13.40
C LEU A 38 1.44 -14.69 13.76
N GLU A 39 1.29 -14.41 15.05
CA GLU A 39 0.70 -13.16 15.55
C GLU A 39 1.53 -11.93 15.18
N ALA A 40 2.86 -12.03 15.22
CA ALA A 40 3.75 -10.95 14.77
C ALA A 40 3.61 -10.71 13.25
N GLY A 41 3.49 -11.78 12.45
CA GLY A 41 3.25 -11.67 11.01
C GLY A 41 1.91 -11.01 10.66
N LYS A 42 0.85 -11.31 11.42
CA LYS A 42 -0.46 -10.66 11.28
C LYS A 42 -0.40 -9.17 11.62
N ILE A 43 0.22 -8.81 12.74
CA ILE A 43 0.41 -7.41 13.15
C ILE A 43 1.15 -6.61 12.08
N LEU A 44 2.22 -7.19 11.52
CA LEU A 44 3.00 -6.56 10.47
C LEU A 44 2.17 -6.36 9.20
N THR A 45 1.36 -7.34 8.83
CA THR A 45 0.43 -7.26 7.69
C THR A 45 -0.61 -6.17 7.88
N TYR A 46 -1.25 -6.09 9.04
CA TYR A 46 -2.23 -5.03 9.32
C TYR A 46 -1.60 -3.64 9.34
N THR A 47 -0.40 -3.52 9.90
CA THR A 47 0.35 -2.26 9.91
C THR A 47 0.71 -1.82 8.50
N ALA A 48 1.23 -2.72 7.67
CA ALA A 48 1.55 -2.43 6.28
C ALA A 48 0.31 -2.01 5.46
N LEU A 49 -0.82 -2.69 5.67
CA LEU A 49 -2.09 -2.35 5.05
C LEU A 49 -2.56 -0.95 5.47
N LEU A 50 -2.48 -0.62 6.76
CA LEU A 50 -2.83 0.71 7.28
C LEU A 50 -1.91 1.80 6.70
N CYS A 51 -0.61 1.55 6.64
CA CYS A 51 0.36 2.49 6.03
C CYS A 51 0.03 2.77 4.56
N ASN A 52 -0.28 1.74 3.77
CA ASN A 52 -0.68 1.90 2.38
C ASN A 52 -1.99 2.67 2.25
N PHE A 53 -2.98 2.34 3.07
CA PHE A 53 -4.27 3.02 3.07
C PHE A 53 -4.15 4.51 3.39
N ILE A 54 -3.44 4.86 4.46
CA ILE A 54 -3.18 6.25 4.84
C ILE A 54 -2.44 6.98 3.72
N THR A 55 -1.41 6.35 3.15
CA THR A 55 -0.62 6.95 2.07
C THR A 55 -1.50 7.29 0.88
N VAL A 56 -2.29 6.34 0.39
CA VAL A 56 -3.14 6.54 -0.80
C VAL A 56 -4.18 7.63 -0.53
N ILE A 57 -4.85 7.61 0.61
CA ILE A 57 -5.84 8.64 0.96
C ILE A 57 -5.20 10.04 1.01
N VAL A 58 -4.07 10.18 1.70
CA VAL A 58 -3.39 11.48 1.83
C VAL A 58 -2.97 12.00 0.47
N LEU A 59 -2.43 11.15 -0.41
CA LEU A 59 -2.05 11.52 -1.77
C LEU A 59 -3.25 11.91 -2.64
N ILE A 60 -4.36 11.19 -2.55
CA ILE A 60 -5.61 11.56 -3.25
C ILE A 60 -6.06 12.94 -2.77
N ILE A 61 -6.19 13.14 -1.46
CA ILE A 61 -6.65 14.43 -0.94
C ILE A 61 -5.68 15.54 -1.34
N ASP A 62 -4.37 15.33 -1.30
CA ASP A 62 -3.38 16.33 -1.72
C ASP A 62 -3.57 16.76 -3.18
N VAL A 63 -3.73 15.78 -4.08
CA VAL A 63 -3.93 16.02 -5.52
C VAL A 63 -5.19 16.84 -5.80
N PHE A 64 -6.29 16.54 -5.10
CA PHE A 64 -7.56 17.27 -5.24
C PHE A 64 -7.54 18.64 -4.55
N LYS A 65 -6.99 18.72 -3.33
CA LYS A 65 -6.88 19.95 -2.52
C LYS A 65 -5.96 20.99 -3.17
N ASN A 66 -4.92 20.56 -3.88
CA ASN A 66 -4.03 21.44 -4.63
C ASN A 66 -4.52 21.74 -6.06
N ASN A 67 -5.66 21.18 -6.47
CA ASN A 67 -6.25 21.34 -7.80
C ASN A 67 -5.23 21.15 -8.94
N LEU A 68 -4.42 20.09 -8.84
CA LEU A 68 -3.43 19.78 -9.87
C LEU A 68 -4.11 19.60 -11.23
N SER A 69 -3.55 20.16 -12.30
CA SER A 69 -4.10 20.03 -13.66
C SER A 69 -4.25 18.56 -14.09
N THR A 70 -3.37 17.70 -13.59
CA THR A 70 -3.32 16.27 -13.86
C THR A 70 -4.01 15.41 -12.80
N LYS A 71 -4.86 16.00 -11.94
CA LYS A 71 -5.50 15.28 -10.82
C LYS A 71 -6.22 13.99 -11.22
N TYR A 72 -6.90 13.98 -12.38
CA TYR A 72 -7.58 12.79 -12.88
C TYR A 72 -6.61 11.73 -13.38
N LEU A 73 -5.46 12.12 -13.95
CA LEU A 73 -4.40 11.19 -14.37
C LEU A 73 -3.74 10.54 -13.14
N TRP A 74 -3.52 11.30 -12.06
CA TRP A 74 -3.03 10.74 -10.80
C TRP A 74 -4.02 9.76 -10.17
N SER A 75 -5.32 10.09 -10.15
CA SER A 75 -6.36 9.17 -9.70
C SER A 75 -6.42 7.88 -10.52
N LEU A 76 -6.26 7.99 -11.86
CA LEU A 76 -6.13 6.82 -12.73
C LEU A 76 -4.88 6.00 -12.38
N GLY A 77 -3.75 6.64 -12.09
CA GLY A 77 -2.54 5.96 -11.63
C GLY A 77 -2.75 5.18 -10.33
N PHE A 78 -3.45 5.76 -9.35
CA PHE A 78 -3.80 5.06 -8.12
C PHE A 78 -4.71 3.85 -8.37
N LEU A 79 -5.74 4.02 -9.21
CA LEU A 79 -6.61 2.91 -9.63
C LEU A 79 -5.85 1.80 -10.35
N PHE A 80 -4.96 2.17 -11.27
CA PHE A 80 -4.13 1.24 -12.03
C PHE A 80 -3.24 0.40 -11.12
N SER A 81 -2.68 0.99 -10.06
CA SER A 81 -1.89 0.24 -9.07
C SER A 81 -2.71 -0.87 -8.38
N GLY A 82 -4.00 -0.63 -8.12
CA GLY A 82 -4.92 -1.65 -7.61
C GLY A 82 -5.17 -2.77 -8.61
N CYS A 83 -5.30 -2.45 -9.90
CA CYS A 83 -5.43 -3.46 -10.97
C CYS A 83 -4.18 -4.36 -11.06
N ILE A 84 -2.98 -3.82 -10.91
CA ILE A 84 -1.73 -4.61 -10.88
C ILE A 84 -1.79 -5.64 -9.74
N GLY A 85 -2.18 -5.21 -8.53
CA GLY A 85 -2.36 -6.10 -7.39
C GLY A 85 -3.43 -7.17 -7.63
N GLY A 86 -4.55 -6.79 -8.27
CA GLY A 86 -5.61 -7.71 -8.66
C GLY A 86 -5.16 -8.78 -9.64
N VAL A 87 -4.45 -8.40 -10.71
CA VAL A 87 -3.87 -9.34 -11.68
C VAL A 87 -2.90 -10.31 -10.99
N TYR A 88 -2.02 -9.78 -10.13
CA TYR A 88 -1.09 -10.61 -9.37
C TYR A 88 -1.80 -11.63 -8.47
N TYR A 89 -2.85 -11.21 -7.76
CA TYR A 89 -3.68 -12.11 -6.97
C TYR A 89 -4.33 -13.20 -7.84
N LEU A 90 -4.92 -12.83 -8.98
CA LEU A 90 -5.56 -13.79 -9.88
C LEU A 90 -4.58 -14.83 -10.42
N LEU A 91 -3.37 -14.42 -10.80
CA LEU A 91 -2.33 -15.32 -11.31
C LEU A 91 -1.83 -16.32 -10.26
N LYS A 92 -1.82 -15.94 -8.98
CA LYS A 92 -1.34 -16.79 -7.88
C LYS A 92 -2.45 -17.36 -7.00
N ARG A 93 -3.71 -17.18 -7.39
CA ARG A 93 -4.88 -17.51 -6.58
C ARG A 93 -4.83 -18.94 -6.03
N ASP A 94 -4.54 -19.93 -6.88
CA ASP A 94 -4.50 -21.34 -6.47
C ASP A 94 -3.35 -21.64 -5.49
N SER A 95 -2.21 -20.94 -5.64
CA SER A 95 -1.10 -21.03 -4.69
C SER A 95 -1.44 -20.39 -3.34
N PHE A 96 -2.32 -19.40 -3.29
CA PHE A 96 -2.76 -18.79 -2.03
C PHE A 96 -3.84 -19.65 -1.36
N LEU A 97 -4.78 -20.19 -2.13
CA LEU A 97 -5.84 -21.06 -1.62
C LEU A 97 -5.31 -22.40 -1.09
N SER A 98 -4.20 -22.91 -1.62
CA SER A 98 -3.55 -24.13 -1.10
C SER A 98 -2.73 -23.90 0.18
N LYS A 99 -2.44 -22.65 0.54
CA LYS A 99 -1.73 -22.25 1.77
C LYS A 99 -2.68 -21.77 2.88
N ALA A 100 -3.96 -21.59 2.58
CA ALA A 100 -5.00 -21.14 3.52
C ALA A 100 -5.56 -22.30 4.33
#